data_AF-A0A351TBG8-F1
#
_entry.id   AF-A0A351TBG8-F1
#
_cell.length_a   1.000
_cell.length_b   1.000
_cell.length_c   1.000
_cell.angle_alpha   90.00
_cell.angle_beta   90.00
_cell.angle_gamma   90.00
#
_symmetry.space_group_name_H-M   'P 1'
#
loop_
_entity.id
_entity.type
_entity.pdbx_description
1 polymer ?
#
loop_
_entity_poly.entity_id
_entity_poly.type
_entity_poly.pdbx_seq_one_letter_code
_entity_poly.pdbx_strand_id
1 'polypeptide(L)' 'MLDIKFIRENSDKVKLAAKQKNISLDLDLLLKIDGQRNDMMRSIDELRSRRNEIASMSKSSKPTPEMISE' A
#
# COMPACT_ATOMS: atom_id res chain seq x y z
N MET A 1 -1.90 16.03 -13.88
CA MET A 1 -1.78 14.63 -13.42
C MET A 1 -3.10 14.24 -12.78
N LEU A 2 -3.70 13.10 -13.15
CA LEU A 2 -4.95 12.64 -12.53
C LEU A 2 -4.64 12.01 -11.16
N ASP A 3 -5.52 12.19 -10.18
CA ASP A 3 -5.40 11.54 -8.87
C ASP A 3 -5.67 10.03 -9.02
N ILE A 4 -4.84 9.20 -8.37
CA ILE A 4 -5.01 7.74 -8.33
C ILE A 4 -6.34 7.32 -7.70
N LYS A 5 -6.89 8.13 -6.77
CA LYS A 5 -8.25 7.90 -6.23
C LYS A 5 -9.30 8.07 -7.32
N PHE A 6 -9.23 9.16 -8.07
CA PHE A 6 -10.14 9.41 -9.19
C PHE A 6 -10.05 8.31 -10.25
N ILE A 7 -8.83 7.86 -10.57
CA ILE A 7 -8.61 6.77 -11.53
C ILE A 7 -9.23 5.45 -11.04
N ARG A 8 -9.15 5.13 -9.74
CA ARG A 8 -9.80 3.95 -9.15
C ARG A 8 -11.32 4.04 -9.17
N GLU A 9 -11.88 5.18 -8.78
CA GLU A 9 -13.33 5.38 -8.69
C GLU A 9 -14.00 5.54 -10.06
N ASN A 10 -13.25 5.97 -11.08
CA ASN A 10 -13.78 6.28 -12.41
C ASN A 10 -12.98 5.57 -13.52
N SER A 11 -12.51 4.33 -13.27
CA SER A 11 -11.65 3.57 -14.19
C SER A 11 -12.22 3.49 -15.61
N ASP A 12 -13.52 3.23 -15.75
CA ASP A 12 -14.20 3.14 -17.05
C ASP A 12 -14.16 4.46 -17.83
N LYS A 13 -14.42 5.58 -17.13
CA LYS A 13 -14.37 6.92 -17.75
C LYS A 13 -12.97 7.26 -18.22
N VAL A 14 -11.96 6.91 -17.41
CA VAL A 14 -10.55 7.13 -17.75
C VAL A 14 -10.14 6.26 -18.94
N LYS A 15 -10.56 4.99 -18.98
CA LYS A 15 -10.30 4.06 -20.09
C LYS A 15 -10.90 4.56 -21.39
N LEU A 16 -12.14 5.06 -21.35
CA LEU A 16 -12.82 5.64 -22.51
C LEU A 16 -12.14 6.93 -22.99
N ALA A 17 -11.78 7.83 -22.07
CA ALA A 17 -11.07 9.06 -22.40
C ALA A 17 -9.67 8.79 -22.99
N ALA A 18 -8.94 7.78 -22.47
CA ALA A 18 -7.65 7.37 -23.02
C ALA A 18 -7.79 6.86 -24.45
N LYS A 19 -8.79 6.01 -24.73
CA LYS A 19 -9.11 5.55 -26.09
C LYS A 19 -9.45 6.71 -27.03
N GLN A 20 -10.33 7.61 -26.60
CA GLN A 20 -10.74 8.78 -27.41
C GLN A 20 -9.57 9.72 -27.74
N LYS A 21 -8.59 9.81 -26.83
CA LYS A 21 -7.38 10.63 -27.00
C LYS A 21 -6.25 9.87 -27.71
N ASN A 22 -6.48 8.65 -28.20
CA ASN A 22 -5.46 7.77 -28.79
C ASN A 22 -4.23 7.57 -27.88
N ILE A 23 -4.46 7.51 -26.56
CA ILE A 23 -3.42 7.23 -25.58
C ILE A 23 -3.38 5.72 -25.36
N SER A 24 -2.24 5.11 -25.67
CA SER A 24 -1.97 3.72 -25.29
C SER A 24 -1.64 3.69 -23.79
N LEU A 25 -2.62 3.33 -22.97
CA LEU A 25 -2.48 3.19 -21.52
C LEU A 25 -3.14 1.89 -21.07
N ASP A 26 -2.36 1.02 -20.44
CA ASP A 26 -2.88 -0.15 -19.73
C ASP A 26 -3.30 0.25 -18.31
N LEU A 27 -4.58 0.58 -18.18
CA LEU A 27 -5.16 0.98 -16.91
C LEU A 27 -5.27 -0.19 -15.93
N ASP A 28 -5.42 -1.41 -16.44
CA ASP A 28 -5.62 -2.60 -15.62
C ASP A 28 -4.28 -2.97 -14.93
N LEU A 29 -3.16 -2.87 -15.67
CA LEU A 29 -1.83 -3.01 -15.10
C LEU A 29 -1.51 -1.92 -14.06
N LEU A 30 -1.87 -0.66 -14.34
CA LEU A 30 -1.68 0.45 -13.41
C LEU A 30 -2.37 0.19 -12.06
N LEU A 31 -3.64 -0.22 -12.12
CA LEU A 31 -4.43 -0.51 -10.92
C LEU A 31 -3.90 -1.72 -10.15
N LYS A 32 -3.41 -2.75 -10.86
CA LYS A 32 -2.77 -3.91 -10.24
C LYS A 32 -1.52 -3.53 -9.45
N ILE A 33 -0.65 -2.70 -10.03
CA ILE A 33 0.58 -2.23 -9.37
C ILE A 33 0.24 -1.33 -8.16
N ASP A 34 -0.75 -0.44 -8.27
CA ASP A 34 -1.18 0.36 -7.12
C ASP A 34 -1.74 -0.51 -5.98
N GLY A 35 -2.48 -1.58 -6.33
CA GLY A 35 -2.92 -2.59 -5.36
C GLY A 35 -1.75 -3.19 -4.59
N GLN A 36 -0.75 -3.72 -5.31
CA GLN A 36 0.45 -4.30 -4.69
C GLN A 36 1.20 -3.29 -3.80
N ARG A 37 1.30 -2.04 -4.24
CA ARG A 37 1.92 -0.96 -3.45
C ARG A 37 1.17 -0.71 -2.15
N ASN A 38 -0.17 -0.67 -2.20
CA ASN A 38 -0.99 -0.46 -1.00
C ASN A 38 -0.86 -1.64 -0.03
N ASP A 39 -0.79 -2.87 -0.52
CA ASP A 39 -0.62 -4.06 0.32
C ASP A 39 0.76 -4.06 1.00
N MET A 40 1.82 -3.70 0.28
CA MET A 40 3.16 -3.57 0.87
C MET A 40 3.24 -2.44 1.90
N MET A 41 2.53 -1.32 1.69
CA MET A 41 2.48 -0.26 2.71
C MET A 41 1.78 -0.74 3.97
N ARG A 42 0.68 -1.49 3.85
CA ARG A 42 -0.01 -2.08 5.00
C ARG A 42 0.89 -3.00 5.79
N SER A 43 1.62 -3.90 5.12
CA SER A 43 2.54 -4.81 5.82
C SER A 43 3.68 -4.06 6.52
N ILE A 44 4.21 -3.00 5.92
CA ILE A 44 5.21 -2.13 6.57
C ILE A 44 4.64 -1.48 7.83
N ASP A 45 3.41 -0.94 7.75
CA ASP A 45 2.78 -0.28 8.88
C ASP A 45 2.45 -1.28 10.02
N GLU A 46 2.04 -2.50 9.68
CA GLU A 46 1.87 -3.60 10.64
C GLU A 46 3.18 -3.95 11.34
N LEU A 47 4.27 -4.12 10.58
CA LEU A 47 5.60 -4.40 11.14
C LEU A 47 6.08 -3.26 12.06
N ARG A 48 5.83 -2.01 11.69
CA ARG A 48 6.14 -0.85 12.52
C ARG A 48 5.31 -0.83 13.80
N SER A 49 4.02 -1.17 13.74
CA SER A 49 3.15 -1.27 14.92
C SER A 49 3.69 -2.33 15.89
N ARG A 50 3.93 -3.56 15.39
CA ARG A 50 4.49 -4.66 16.19
C ARG A 50 5.81 -4.28 16.84
N ARG A 51 6.73 -3.66 16.09
CA ARG A 51 8.01 -3.19 16.63
C ARG A 51 7.81 -2.18 17.76
N ASN A 52 6.88 -1.23 17.59
CA ASN A 52 6.60 -0.22 18.60
C ASN A 52 5.95 -0.82 19.85
N GLU A 53 5.05 -1.78 19.69
CA GLU A 53 4.45 -2.55 20.78
C GLU A 53 5.53 -3.29 21.59
N ILE A 54 6.43 -4.02 20.92
CA ILE A 54 7.57 -4.71 21.57
C ILE A 54 8.46 -3.72 22.32
N ALA A 55 8.81 -2.60 21.66
CA ALA A 55 9.63 -1.56 22.29
C ALA A 55 8.94 -0.94 23.52
N SER A 56 7.61 -0.77 23.48
CA SER A 56 6.82 -0.27 24.61
C SER A 56 6.78 -1.26 25.78
N MET A 57 6.65 -2.57 25.49
CA MET A 57 6.66 -3.63 26.50
C MET A 57 8.05 -3.75 27.17
N SER A 58 9.13 -3.64 26.38
CA SER A 58 10.51 -3.69 26.89
C SER A 58 10.90 -2.52 27.81
N LYS A 59 10.16 -1.40 27.78
CA LYS A 59 10.35 -0.29 28.71
C LYS A 59 9.73 -0.58 30.08
N SER A 60 8.75 -1.48 30.14
CA SER A 60 8.01 -1.84 31.36
C SER A 60 8.56 -3.10 32.04
N SER A 61 9.26 -3.97 31.31
CA SER A 61 9.95 -5.16 31.83
C SER A 61 11.15 -5.52 30.94
N LYS A 62 12.21 -6.12 31.51
CA LYS A 62 13.41 -6.53 30.74
C LYS A 62 12.99 -7.45 29.57
N PRO A 63 13.35 -7.14 28.31
CA PRO A 63 12.92 -7.92 27.15
C PRO A 63 13.47 -9.34 27.20
N THR A 64 12.59 -10.33 27.02
CA THR A 64 12.95 -11.75 26.92
C THR A 64 13.48 -12.07 25.52
N PRO A 65 14.42 -13.03 25.36
CA PRO A 65 15.05 -13.36 24.08
C PRO A 65 14.06 -13.76 22.97
N GLU A 66 12.90 -14.31 23.33
CA GLU A 66 11.83 -14.72 22.40
C GLU A 66 11.14 -13.54 21.70
N MET A 67 11.17 -12.33 22.28
CA MET A 67 10.56 -11.13 21.68
C MET A 67 11.43 -10.46 20.61
N ILE A 68 12.69 -10.90 20.46
CA ILE A 68 13.69 -10.30 19.56
C ILE A 68 13.93 -11.20 18.34
N SER A 69 13.53 -12.47 18.39
CA SER A 69 13.70 -13.43 17.31
C SER A 69 12.42 -13.60 16.48
N GLU A 70 12.12 -12.64 15.62
CA GLU A 70 11.26 -12.86 14.45
C GLU A 70 11.77 -12.03 13.25
#